data_AF-A0A7L4ZDT5-F1
#
_entry.id   AF-A0A7L4ZDT5-F1
#
_cell.length_a   1.000
_cell.length_b   1.000
_cell.length_c   1.000
_cell.angle_alpha   90.00
_cell.angle_beta   90.00
_cell.angle_gamma   90.00
#
_symmetry.space_group_name_H-M   'P 1'
#
loop_
_entity.id
_entity.type
_entity.pdbx_description
1 polymer ?
#
loop_
_entity_poly.entity_id
_entity_poly.type
_entity_poly.pdbx_seq_one_letter_code
_entity_poly.pdbx_strand_id
1 'polypeptide(L)'
;MDIKLTHSKVDQSLNATQNIGRLQIKKVIYNKAFKSFIKANYGSGIHFGSMNNNLEEILKKLSLDDVMRGVVKLPMIDVNTLSVVNDDHNEFADFDLYDSFTCTFLAKEGISSEKFMEGIETLKTEFLNTYNKSAHSEITEKEHENRLYTKKREIKEIAVSIILAIIALVLIYLFSNRLF
;
A
#
# COMPACT_ATOMS: atom_id res chain seq x y z
N MET A 1 42.77 46.35 34.91
CA MET A 1 41.61 46.65 35.77
C MET A 1 40.47 47.04 34.85
N ASP A 2 39.35 46.35 34.75
CA ASP A 2 38.87 45.14 35.39
C ASP A 2 37.87 44.47 34.43
N ILE A 3 37.88 43.15 34.43
CA ILE A 3 36.80 42.33 33.87
C ILE A 3 35.60 42.45 34.81
N LYS A 4 34.41 42.71 34.26
CA LYS A 4 33.16 42.29 34.91
C LYS A 4 32.20 41.69 33.89
N LEU A 5 32.14 40.36 33.93
CA LEU A 5 31.07 39.52 33.40
C LEU A 5 29.75 39.86 34.09
N THR A 6 28.66 39.92 33.33
CA THR A 6 27.32 39.55 33.83
C THR A 6 26.58 38.72 32.78
N HIS A 7 25.97 37.65 33.30
CA HIS A 7 25.32 36.51 32.67
C HIS A 7 24.11 36.86 31.77
N SER A 8 24.00 36.20 30.62
CA SER A 8 23.05 35.11 30.30
C SER A 8 21.67 35.54 29.80
N LYS A 9 21.45 35.32 28.50
CA LYS A 9 20.25 34.64 28.03
C LYS A 9 20.68 33.46 27.17
N VAL A 10 20.59 32.29 27.76
CA VAL A 10 20.41 31.02 27.05
C VAL A 10 19.14 31.18 26.22
N ASP A 11 19.24 31.07 24.90
CA ASP A 11 18.10 30.71 24.09
C ASP A 11 18.44 29.53 23.20
N GLN A 12 17.58 28.53 23.31
CA GLN A 12 17.75 27.14 22.93
C GLN A 12 17.47 26.94 21.43
N SER A 13 18.33 27.42 20.53
CA SER A 13 18.18 27.10 19.10
C SER A 13 19.06 25.94 18.62
N LEU A 14 19.76 25.25 19.53
CA LEU A 14 20.47 23.99 19.27
C LEU A 14 19.60 22.78 19.65
N ASN A 15 18.40 22.69 19.07
CA ASN A 15 17.74 21.39 18.87
C ASN A 15 17.75 21.07 17.37
N ALA A 16 18.95 21.11 16.79
CA ALA A 16 19.25 20.22 15.69
C ALA A 16 19.23 18.81 16.29
N THR A 17 18.03 18.19 16.30
CA THR A 17 17.84 16.80 16.68
C THR A 17 18.84 15.99 15.87
N GLN A 18 19.91 15.57 16.54
CA GLN A 18 20.95 14.73 15.97
C GLN A 18 20.24 13.46 15.49
N ASN A 19 19.96 13.37 14.19
CA ASN A 19 19.51 12.14 13.55
C ASN A 19 20.71 11.18 13.50
N ILE A 20 21.08 10.64 14.66
CA ILE A 20 21.77 9.36 14.76
C ILE A 20 20.89 8.38 13.99
N GLY A 21 21.46 7.67 13.01
CA GLY A 21 20.74 6.82 12.06
C GLY A 21 19.67 5.98 12.74
N ARG A 22 18.41 6.43 12.68
CA ARG A 22 17.29 5.76 13.31
C ARG A 22 17.05 4.46 12.57
N LEU A 23 17.01 3.35 13.30
CA LEU A 23 16.67 2.05 12.75
C LEU A 23 15.28 2.16 12.11
N GLN A 24 15.22 1.85 10.82
CA GLN A 24 14.00 1.96 10.04
C GLN A 24 13.87 0.81 9.05
N ILE A 25 12.65 0.35 8.82
CA ILE A 25 12.34 -0.64 7.80
C ILE A 25 11.10 -0.19 7.03
N LYS A 26 11.15 -0.33 5.70
CA LYS A 26 9.99 -0.10 4.83
C LYS A 26 9.42 -1.41 4.33
N LYS A 27 8.10 -1.54 4.34
CA LYS A 27 7.38 -2.70 3.79
C LYS A 27 6.13 -2.27 3.04
N VAL A 28 5.88 -2.95 1.93
CA VAL A 28 4.62 -2.83 1.20
C VAL A 28 3.59 -3.72 1.89
N ILE A 29 2.44 -3.13 2.21
CA ILE A 29 1.34 -3.80 2.90
C ILE A 29 0.06 -3.59 2.12
N TYR A 30 -0.66 -4.67 1.83
CA TYR A 30 -1.94 -4.65 1.14
C TYR A 30 -3.03 -4.06 2.03
N ASN A 31 -3.93 -3.25 1.47
CA ASN A 31 -5.11 -2.75 2.18
C ASN A 31 -5.93 -3.91 2.77
N LYS A 32 -6.10 -4.96 1.97
CA LYS A 32 -6.77 -6.18 2.41
C LYS A 32 -6.13 -6.81 3.65
N ALA A 33 -4.81 -6.71 3.83
CA ALA A 33 -4.14 -7.22 5.01
C ALA A 33 -4.52 -6.44 6.28
N PHE A 34 -4.57 -5.10 6.21
CA PHE A 34 -5.08 -4.26 7.29
C PHE A 34 -6.52 -4.64 7.66
N LYS A 35 -7.41 -4.67 6.66
CA LYS A 35 -8.82 -5.02 6.85
C LYS A 35 -9.01 -6.40 7.48
N SER A 36 -8.29 -7.39 6.98
CA SER A 36 -8.38 -8.77 7.50
C SER A 36 -7.86 -8.87 8.93
N PHE A 37 -6.74 -8.21 9.25
CA PHE A 37 -6.23 -8.18 10.62
C PHE A 37 -7.22 -7.51 11.58
N ILE A 38 -7.73 -6.33 11.21
CA ILE A 38 -8.66 -5.59 12.05
C ILE A 38 -9.95 -6.39 12.25
N LYS A 39 -10.48 -6.99 11.17
CA LYS A 39 -11.67 -7.85 11.24
C LYS A 39 -11.47 -9.04 12.16
N ALA A 40 -10.30 -9.70 12.10
CA ALA A 40 -10.00 -10.87 12.93
C ALA A 40 -9.84 -10.53 14.42
N ASN A 41 -9.31 -9.35 14.74
CA ASN A 41 -8.94 -8.98 16.11
C ASN A 41 -9.96 -8.10 16.83
N TYR A 42 -10.74 -7.31 16.08
CA TYR A 42 -11.69 -6.34 16.63
C TYR A 42 -13.13 -6.62 16.17
N GLY A 43 -13.32 -7.12 14.95
CA GLY A 43 -14.63 -7.44 14.38
C GLY A 43 -14.90 -6.72 13.06
N SER A 44 -15.99 -7.09 12.38
CA SER A 44 -16.35 -6.54 11.08
C SER A 44 -16.85 -5.10 11.19
N GLY A 45 -16.43 -4.23 10.27
CA GLY A 45 -16.86 -2.82 10.20
C GLY A 45 -16.11 -1.88 11.15
N ILE A 46 -15.14 -2.36 11.91
CA ILE A 46 -14.31 -1.53 12.79
C ILE A 46 -13.16 -0.91 11.99
N HIS A 47 -12.89 0.37 12.26
CA HIS A 47 -11.74 1.11 11.78
C HIS A 47 -11.41 2.26 12.73
N PHE A 48 -10.15 2.70 12.74
CA PHE A 48 -9.65 3.66 13.73
C PHE A 48 -9.42 5.08 13.18
N GLY A 49 -10.23 5.47 12.19
CA GLY A 49 -10.09 6.74 11.48
C GLY A 49 -9.02 6.64 10.39
N SER A 50 -7.91 7.35 10.55
CA SER A 50 -6.84 7.46 9.55
C SER A 50 -6.03 6.16 9.39
N MET A 51 -5.25 6.05 8.32
CA MET A 51 -4.45 4.84 8.06
C MET A 51 -3.34 4.66 9.09
N ASN A 52 -2.77 5.78 9.53
CA ASN A 52 -1.76 5.80 10.57
C ASN A 52 -2.35 5.31 11.89
N ASN A 53 -3.58 5.71 12.23
CA ASN A 53 -4.25 5.21 13.44
C ASN A 53 -4.53 3.71 13.33
N ASN A 54 -4.98 3.23 12.17
CA ASN A 54 -5.19 1.79 11.95
C ASN A 54 -3.87 1.02 12.09
N LEU A 55 -2.76 1.55 11.57
CA LEU A 55 -1.44 0.94 11.74
C LEU A 55 -0.98 0.98 13.21
N GLU A 56 -1.23 2.07 13.91
CA GLU A 56 -0.93 2.21 15.33
C GLU A 56 -1.68 1.15 16.16
N GLU A 57 -2.96 0.94 15.89
CA GLU A 57 -3.76 -0.08 16.58
C GLU A 57 -3.34 -1.51 16.23
N ILE A 58 -2.82 -1.75 15.02
CA ILE A 58 -2.17 -3.03 14.70
C ILE A 58 -0.91 -3.21 15.56
N LEU A 59 -0.05 -2.19 15.64
CA LEU A 59 1.18 -2.26 16.44
C LEU A 59 0.87 -2.45 17.94
N LYS A 60 -0.13 -1.75 18.50
CA LYS A 60 -0.59 -1.96 19.87
C LYS A 60 -1.09 -3.38 20.10
N LYS A 61 -1.89 -3.92 19.17
CA LYS A 61 -2.40 -5.30 19.28
C LYS A 61 -1.27 -6.33 19.31
N LEU A 62 -0.20 -6.06 18.57
CA LEU A 62 1.00 -6.89 18.53
C LEU A 62 1.98 -6.60 19.69
N SER A 63 1.65 -5.68 20.61
CA SER A 63 2.54 -5.22 21.70
C SER A 63 3.86 -4.65 21.18
N LEU A 64 3.82 -3.97 20.04
CA LEU A 64 4.98 -3.38 19.35
C LEU A 64 5.00 -1.86 19.44
N ASP A 65 3.96 -1.24 19.99
CA ASP A 65 3.84 0.22 20.08
C ASP A 65 4.97 0.81 20.93
N ASP A 66 5.43 0.15 21.99
CA ASP A 66 6.60 0.59 22.78
C ASP A 66 7.95 0.39 22.08
N VAL A 67 8.01 -0.43 21.03
CA VAL A 67 9.24 -0.74 20.29
C VAL A 67 9.40 0.17 19.09
N MET A 68 8.32 0.44 18.36
CA MET A 68 8.37 1.13 17.08
C MET A 68 7.15 2.01 16.84
N ARG A 69 7.29 2.98 15.94
CA ARG A 69 6.18 3.74 15.36
C ARG A 69 6.05 3.41 13.89
N GLY A 70 4.82 3.28 13.43
CA GLY A 70 4.49 3.07 12.03
C GLY A 70 4.01 4.35 11.37
N VAL A 71 4.43 4.59 10.14
CA VAL A 71 3.91 5.66 9.29
C VAL A 71 3.55 5.07 7.93
N VAL A 72 2.32 5.30 7.49
CA VAL A 72 1.84 4.90 6.18
C VAL A 72 2.09 6.03 5.20
N LYS A 73 2.73 5.70 4.09
CA LYS A 73 2.84 6.56 2.92
C LYS A 73 1.83 6.08 1.88
N LEU A 74 0.83 6.92 1.58
CA LEU A 74 -0.11 6.63 0.51
C LEU A 74 0.63 6.69 -0.85
N PRO A 75 0.25 5.85 -1.84
CA PRO A 75 0.76 5.96 -3.20
C PRO A 75 0.48 7.36 -3.74
N MET A 76 1.48 7.98 -4.40
CA MET A 76 1.25 9.24 -5.10
C MET A 76 0.20 9.02 -6.19
N ILE A 77 -0.82 9.88 -6.18
CA ILE A 77 -1.97 9.85 -7.08
C ILE A 77 -1.48 9.96 -8.53
N ASP A 78 -1.93 9.05 -9.39
CA ASP A 78 -1.89 9.27 -10.84
C ASP A 78 -2.94 10.33 -11.15
N VAL A 79 -2.53 11.45 -11.77
CA VAL A 79 -3.40 12.59 -12.08
C VAL A 79 -4.62 12.18 -12.92
N ASN A 80 -4.55 11.02 -13.57
CA ASN A 80 -5.63 10.43 -14.35
C ASN A 80 -6.73 9.75 -13.53
N THR A 81 -6.52 9.45 -12.24
CA THR A 81 -7.47 8.69 -11.40
C THR A 81 -8.24 9.52 -10.36
N LEU A 82 -8.15 10.86 -10.42
CA LEU A 82 -9.10 11.84 -9.82
C LEU A 82 -9.56 11.62 -8.36
N SER A 83 -8.81 10.92 -7.52
CA SER A 83 -9.09 10.84 -6.08
C SER A 83 -8.08 11.68 -5.31
N VAL A 84 -8.52 12.82 -4.79
CA VAL A 84 -7.71 13.71 -3.96
C VAL A 84 -7.74 13.19 -2.53
N VAL A 85 -7.00 12.14 -2.24
CA VAL A 85 -6.83 11.68 -0.85
C VAL A 85 -5.71 12.48 -0.21
N ASN A 86 -6.01 13.19 0.88
CA ASN A 86 -5.05 13.97 1.63
C ASN A 86 -4.32 13.06 2.64
N ASP A 87 -2.98 13.02 2.57
CA ASP A 87 -2.15 12.26 3.51
C ASP A 87 -2.39 12.65 4.98
N ASP A 88 -2.71 13.92 5.24
CA ASP A 88 -2.93 14.47 6.59
C ASP A 88 -4.37 14.26 7.10
N HIS A 89 -5.33 14.05 6.19
CA HIS A 89 -6.78 13.95 6.48
C HIS A 89 -7.43 12.86 5.61
N ASN A 90 -7.06 11.59 5.84
CA ASN A 90 -7.65 10.43 5.17
C ASN A 90 -8.71 9.74 6.04
N GLU A 91 -9.81 9.33 5.40
CA GLU A 91 -10.83 8.47 6.00
C GLU A 91 -10.62 7.01 5.61
N PHE A 92 -11.20 6.08 6.39
CA PHE A 92 -11.03 4.65 6.13
C PHE A 92 -11.58 4.20 4.76
N ALA A 93 -12.59 4.89 4.25
CA ALA A 93 -13.14 4.64 2.92
C ALA A 93 -12.15 4.98 1.79
N ASP A 94 -11.23 5.92 1.99
CA ASP A 94 -10.23 6.29 1.00
C ASP A 94 -9.23 5.16 0.75
N PHE A 95 -9.08 4.22 1.69
CA PHE A 95 -8.18 3.08 1.53
C PHE A 95 -8.65 2.11 0.45
N ASP A 96 -9.95 2.05 0.17
CA ASP A 96 -10.53 1.13 -0.82
C ASP A 96 -10.08 1.45 -2.24
N LEU A 97 -9.57 2.67 -2.45
CA LEU A 97 -8.99 3.13 -3.71
C LEU A 97 -7.60 2.56 -3.98
N TYR A 98 -6.91 2.06 -2.96
CA TYR A 98 -5.54 1.59 -3.06
C TYR A 98 -5.42 0.11 -2.70
N ASP A 99 -4.78 -0.66 -3.56
CA ASP A 99 -4.52 -2.08 -3.29
C ASP A 99 -3.46 -2.27 -2.20
N SER A 100 -2.44 -1.40 -2.16
CA SER A 100 -1.34 -1.49 -1.21
C SER A 100 -0.70 -0.13 -0.90
N PHE A 101 0.01 -0.08 0.22
CA PHE A 101 0.68 1.11 0.75
C PHE A 101 2.10 0.79 1.20
N THR A 102 2.96 1.80 1.24
CA THR A 102 4.29 1.63 1.85
C THR A 102 4.25 2.08 3.30
N CYS A 103 4.46 1.15 4.22
CA CYS A 103 4.58 1.43 5.64
C CYS A 103 6.06 1.53 6.03
N THR A 104 6.41 2.58 6.76
CA THR A 104 7.73 2.78 7.37
C THR A 104 7.62 2.54 8.86
N PHE A 105 8.43 1.61 9.38
CA PHE A 105 8.52 1.29 10.79
C PHE A 105 9.82 1.88 11.33
N LEU A 106 9.72 2.70 12.37
CA LEU A 106 10.82 3.45 12.98
C LEU A 106 10.98 3.01 14.42
N ALA A 107 12.19 2.65 14.84
CA ALA A 107 12.47 2.35 16.24
C ALA A 107 12.18 3.57 17.13
N LYS A 108 11.54 3.35 18.28
CA LYS A 108 11.39 4.38 19.31
C LYS A 108 12.74 4.68 19.96
N GLU A 109 12.83 5.86 20.58
CA GLU A 109 14.04 6.31 21.27
C GLU A 109 14.41 5.35 22.41
N GLY A 110 15.70 5.05 22.55
CA GLY A 110 16.21 4.13 23.56
C GLY A 110 16.04 2.63 23.26
N ILE A 111 15.44 2.26 22.13
CA ILE A 111 15.30 0.85 21.72
C ILE A 111 16.59 0.34 21.08
N SER A 112 17.09 -0.80 21.55
CA SER A 112 18.27 -1.46 20.99
C SER A 112 17.97 -2.06 19.61
N SER A 113 19.02 -2.27 18.81
CA SER A 113 18.86 -2.94 17.51
C SER A 113 18.30 -4.34 17.63
N GLU A 114 18.68 -5.08 18.66
CA GLU A 114 18.18 -6.44 18.91
C GLU A 114 16.68 -6.43 19.18
N LYS A 115 16.23 -5.59 20.14
CA LYS A 115 14.81 -5.45 20.48
C LYS A 115 13.97 -4.95 19.30
N PHE A 116 14.52 -4.04 18.49
CA PHE A 116 13.86 -3.60 17.27
C PHE A 116 13.70 -4.75 16.26
N MET A 117 14.75 -5.54 16.04
CA MET A 117 14.70 -6.67 15.11
C MET A 117 13.78 -7.79 15.60
N GLU A 118 13.72 -8.05 16.90
CA GLU A 118 12.72 -8.95 17.50
C GLU A 118 11.31 -8.47 17.19
N GLY A 119 11.02 -7.19 17.42
CA GLY A 119 9.73 -6.60 17.09
C GLY A 119 9.38 -6.69 15.61
N ILE A 120 10.37 -6.56 14.72
CA ILE A 120 10.19 -6.74 13.27
C ILE A 120 9.89 -8.21 12.93
N GLU A 121 10.50 -9.17 13.61
CA GLU A 121 10.18 -10.58 13.40
C GLU A 121 8.76 -10.89 13.89
N THR A 122 8.32 -10.34 15.03
CA THR A 122 6.92 -10.44 15.48
C THR A 122 5.94 -9.84 14.46
N LEU A 123 6.23 -8.64 13.96
CA LEU A 123 5.43 -8.01 12.90
C LEU A 123 5.36 -8.91 11.65
N LYS A 124 6.48 -9.54 11.30
CA LYS A 124 6.57 -10.42 10.14
C LYS A 124 5.77 -11.71 10.34
N THR A 125 5.88 -12.37 11.49
CA THR A 125 5.20 -13.64 11.74
C THR A 125 3.70 -13.45 11.94
N GLU A 126 3.31 -12.49 12.79
CA GLU A 126 1.92 -12.33 13.22
C GLU A 126 1.07 -11.57 12.20
N PHE A 127 1.68 -10.63 11.46
CA PHE A 127 0.96 -9.79 10.52
C PHE A 127 1.32 -10.07 9.06
N LEU A 128 2.59 -9.96 8.66
CA LEU A 128 2.96 -10.00 7.24
C LEU A 128 2.78 -11.41 6.63
N ASN A 129 3.25 -12.45 7.30
CA ASN A 129 3.18 -13.82 6.78
C ASN A 129 1.75 -14.36 6.75
N THR A 130 0.91 -13.91 7.67
CA THR A 130 -0.48 -14.35 7.78
C THR A 130 -1.37 -13.57 6.82
N TYR A 131 -1.46 -12.26 7.00
CA TYR A 131 -2.45 -11.44 6.31
C TYR A 131 -1.92 -10.89 4.98
N ASN A 132 -0.67 -10.42 4.95
CA ASN A 132 -0.11 -9.80 3.75
C ASN A 132 0.19 -10.83 2.65
N LYS A 133 0.70 -12.01 3.02
CA LYS A 133 0.95 -13.11 2.08
C LYS A 133 -0.35 -13.70 1.51
N SER A 134 -1.37 -13.89 2.35
CA SER A 134 -2.70 -14.32 1.90
C SER A 134 -3.30 -13.32 0.91
N ALA A 135 -3.28 -12.02 1.26
CA ALA A 135 -3.74 -10.97 0.35
C ALA A 135 -2.98 -10.98 -0.99
N HIS A 136 -1.65 -11.12 -0.96
CA HIS A 136 -0.84 -11.20 -2.17
C HIS A 136 -1.23 -12.38 -3.08
N SER A 137 -1.43 -13.56 -2.49
CA SER A 137 -1.81 -14.76 -3.23
C SER A 137 -3.15 -14.58 -3.93
N GLU A 138 -4.15 -14.07 -3.21
CA GLU A 138 -5.50 -13.86 -3.75
C GLU A 138 -5.53 -12.79 -4.86
N ILE A 139 -4.76 -11.71 -4.70
CA ILE A 139 -4.64 -10.67 -5.74
C ILE A 139 -3.99 -11.26 -6.99
N THR A 140 -2.93 -12.04 -6.82
CA THR A 140 -2.21 -12.67 -7.94
C THR A 140 -3.09 -13.66 -8.69
N GLU A 141 -3.88 -14.46 -7.97
CA GLU A 141 -4.84 -15.40 -8.56
C GLU A 141 -5.93 -14.67 -9.35
N LYS A 142 -6.52 -13.62 -8.76
CA LYS A 142 -7.53 -12.79 -9.43
C LYS A 142 -6.98 -12.10 -10.68
N GLU A 143 -5.74 -11.60 -10.62
CA GLU A 143 -5.07 -11.04 -11.80
C GLU A 143 -4.86 -12.10 -12.89
N HIS A 144 -4.48 -13.32 -12.50
CA HIS A 144 -4.29 -14.42 -13.43
C HIS A 144 -5.61 -14.79 -14.14
N GLU A 145 -6.69 -14.95 -13.38
CA GLU A 145 -8.04 -15.20 -13.92
C GLU A 145 -8.48 -14.09 -14.88
N ASN A 146 -8.28 -12.83 -14.51
CA ASN A 146 -8.59 -11.69 -15.37
C ASN A 146 -7.79 -11.71 -16.68
N ARG A 147 -6.50 -12.06 -16.64
CA ARG A 147 -5.69 -12.20 -17.85
C ARG A 147 -6.20 -13.33 -18.76
N LEU A 148 -6.59 -14.46 -18.18
CA LEU A 148 -7.17 -15.57 -18.94
C LEU A 148 -8.51 -15.17 -19.57
N TYR A 149 -9.37 -14.47 -18.84
CA TYR A 149 -10.64 -13.97 -19.34
C TYR A 149 -10.45 -13.00 -20.51
N THR A 150 -9.53 -12.03 -20.37
CA THR A 150 -9.21 -11.06 -21.43
C THR A 150 -8.68 -11.76 -22.68
N LYS A 151 -7.74 -12.71 -22.54
CA LYS A 151 -7.24 -13.49 -23.68
C LYS A 151 -8.34 -14.29 -24.38
N LYS A 152 -9.26 -14.89 -23.62
CA LYS A 152 -10.41 -15.63 -24.19
C LYS A 152 -11.33 -14.69 -24.97
N ARG A 153 -11.56 -13.47 -24.47
CA ARG A 153 -12.33 -12.44 -25.17
C ARG A 153 -11.63 -12.01 -26.47
N GLU A 154 -10.35 -11.72 -26.42
CA GLU A 154 -9.55 -11.32 -27.60
C GLU A 154 -9.57 -12.41 -28.69
N ILE A 155 -9.38 -13.69 -28.32
CA ILE A 155 -9.46 -14.80 -29.28
C ILE A 155 -10.84 -14.87 -29.94
N LYS A 156 -11.91 -14.65 -29.17
CA LYS A 156 -13.27 -14.64 -29.70
C LYS A 156 -13.48 -13.47 -30.69
N GLU A 157 -12.97 -12.29 -30.37
CA GLU A 157 -13.04 -11.11 -31.25
C GLU A 157 -12.25 -11.30 -32.55
N ILE A 158 -11.05 -11.89 -32.46
CA ILE A 158 -10.24 -12.25 -33.63
C ILE A 158 -10.98 -13.27 -34.51
N ALA A 159 -11.57 -14.31 -33.92
CA ALA A 159 -12.32 -15.32 -34.67
C ALA A 159 -13.52 -14.71 -35.43
N VAL A 160 -14.28 -13.81 -34.78
CA VAL A 160 -15.39 -13.09 -35.42
C VAL A 160 -14.88 -12.22 -36.57
N SER A 161 -13.76 -11.52 -36.38
CA SER A 161 -13.16 -10.66 -37.41
C SER A 161 -12.72 -11.46 -38.64
N ILE A 162 -12.14 -12.66 -38.44
CA ILE A 162 -11.75 -13.57 -39.53
C ILE A 162 -12.99 -14.04 -40.30
N ILE A 163 -14.06 -14.43 -39.61
CA ILE A 163 -15.32 -14.86 -40.26
C ILE A 163 -15.90 -13.73 -41.11
N LEU A 164 -15.94 -12.51 -40.58
CA LEU A 164 -16.42 -11.33 -41.32
C LEU A 164 -15.55 -11.04 -42.55
N ALA A 165 -14.22 -11.16 -42.44
CA ALA A 165 -13.32 -10.99 -43.56
C ALA A 165 -13.57 -12.04 -44.66
N ILE A 166 -13.79 -13.30 -44.29
CA ILE A 166 -14.13 -14.37 -45.25
C ILE A 166 -15.46 -14.06 -45.94
N ILE A 167 -16.50 -13.66 -45.20
CA ILE A 167 -17.80 -13.29 -45.77
C ILE A 167 -17.64 -12.12 -46.75
N ALA A 168 -16.89 -11.08 -46.37
CA ALA A 168 -16.62 -9.94 -47.24
C ALA A 168 -15.91 -10.36 -48.54
N LEU A 169 -14.90 -11.22 -48.46
CA LEU A 169 -14.20 -11.75 -49.63
C LEU A 169 -15.14 -12.54 -50.56
N VAL A 170 -16.02 -13.38 -49.99
CA VAL A 170 -17.03 -14.13 -50.76
C VAL A 170 -18.01 -13.18 -51.45
N LEU A 171 -18.49 -12.15 -50.75
CA LEU A 171 -19.38 -11.14 -51.34
C LEU A 171 -18.69 -10.39 -52.48
N ILE A 172 -17.45 -9.92 -52.28
CA ILE A 172 -16.66 -9.25 -53.32
C ILE A 172 -16.51 -10.15 -54.55
N TYR A 173 -16.15 -11.42 -54.36
CA TYR A 173 -16.04 -12.38 -55.46
C TYR A 173 -17.36 -12.54 -56.23
N LEU A 174 -18.48 -12.75 -55.52
CA LEU A 174 -19.80 -12.96 -56.14
C LEU A 174 -20.29 -11.71 -56.91
N PHE A 175 -20.08 -10.51 -56.38
CA PHE A 175 -20.48 -9.27 -57.04
C PHE A 175 -19.53 -8.89 -58.19
N SER A 176 -18.24 -9.21 -58.10
CA SER A 176 -17.29 -8.95 -59.18
C SER A 176 -17.55 -9.82 -60.41
N ASN A 177 -17.98 -11.08 -60.20
CA ASN A 177 -18.33 -12.01 -61.29
C ASN A 177 -19.70 -11.75 -61.93
N ARG A 178 -20.55 -10.89 -61.35
CA ARG A 178 -21.86 -10.49 -61.92
C ARG A 178 -21.82 -9.16 -62.68
N LEU A 179 -20.75 -8.39 -62.52
CA LEU A 179 -20.55 -7.08 -63.15
C LEU A 179 -19.73 -7.17 -64.46
N PHE A 180 -19.25 -8.37 -64.82
CA PHE A 180 -18.61 -8.68 -66.09
C PHE A 180 -19.45 -9.67 -66.91
#